data_AF-A0A5J4RU68-F1
#
_entry.id   AF-A0A5J4RU68-F1
#
_cell.length_a   1.000
_cell.length_b   1.000
_cell.length_c   1.000
_cell.angle_alpha   90.00
_cell.angle_beta   90.00
_cell.angle_gamma   90.00
#
_symmetry.space_group_name_H-M   'P 1'
#
loop_
_entity.id
_entity.type
_entity.pdbx_description
1 polymer ?
#
loop_
_entity_poly.entity_id
_entity_poly.type
_entity_poly.pdbx_seq_one_letter_code
_entity_poly.pdbx_strand_id
1 'polypeptide(L)'
;MESYIEKQLRIKSENTQSIILYSQWQFDKELIPPALNAIANIFPHYSLHNETHSNAILSNITKLLGEKFIDELNCTDLWLLLESAYCHDIGMIISYDQAKEAIDSKEFIQHISKILNDEGHALHRYSKKLSIEREKILFSENTFEVEKIDTIRFLLADFFRTKHATLSNDYILNPDSAIALKSPRTIIPLRLYSILGIICSSHTKTFEEVMSIPYYEDGIDTENAHPRFIAYMLRIGDLLDIDNYRFSDTLLKTLSSMPDDSLSHKEKHLSINHKCINNQFIELSAKCTNIKVAKITKEWFDWIQGEITKQTLDWHNIIPKHIKGMLPKVKSLVVELEGYDFINNENKPSFTIDTTQALELLQGGNFYKDPFDAIREVIQNAVDSTLIRIWHEKGVSISNMKDLLQESIHYPININIQDNHDGTFIFKIEDKGTGISKHDFKYLSNTGSASKNNYRREIIDSMPIWMQPSGIFGIGFQSVFLLTDVINIETKSIFSDEKYGIEMYNPKSEFKGEIYIKPINSYLPIGTTIQMKVVNTNYISSQNQIVLDRFSDNENEYIFEKIIGKVEDYAMHSFIPITINGTAIERVKYDYVSDDNGIEIKFEKDKKFKFSFKNSIINAIVRSKIAYS
;
A
#
# COMPACT_ATOMS: atom_id res chain seq x y z
N MET A 1 26.69 6.07 28.25
CA MET A 1 27.83 6.85 27.73
C MET A 1 27.31 8.27 27.48
N GLU A 2 28.05 9.31 27.86
CA GLU A 2 27.61 10.71 27.65
C GLU A 2 27.48 11.00 26.14
N SER A 3 26.34 11.56 25.70
CA SER A 3 26.16 11.96 24.30
C SER A 3 26.95 13.26 24.00
N TYR A 4 27.23 13.55 22.72
CA TYR A 4 27.92 14.80 22.36
C TYR A 4 27.12 16.04 22.79
N ILE A 5 25.79 16.00 22.61
CA ILE A 5 24.86 17.06 23.02
C ILE A 5 24.90 17.26 24.54
N GLU A 6 24.87 16.18 25.32
CA GLU A 6 24.98 16.23 26.78
C GLU A 6 26.32 16.83 27.23
N LYS A 7 27.41 16.39 26.61
CA LYS A 7 28.75 16.93 26.87
C LYS A 7 28.80 18.44 26.61
N GLN A 8 28.20 18.91 25.52
CA GLN A 8 28.15 20.35 25.20
C GLN A 8 27.29 21.12 26.20
N LEU A 9 26.15 20.58 26.64
CA LEU A 9 25.33 21.21 27.67
C LEU A 9 26.12 21.37 28.98
N ARG A 10 26.84 20.32 29.41
CA ARG A 10 27.71 20.38 30.59
C ARG A 10 28.75 21.49 30.46
N ILE A 11 29.56 21.47 29.40
CA ILE A 11 30.66 22.42 29.20
C ILE A 11 30.16 23.87 29.13
N LYS A 12 29.06 24.13 28.41
CA LYS A 12 28.56 25.50 28.21
C LYS A 12 27.82 26.06 29.42
N SER A 13 27.20 25.19 30.21
CA SER A 13 26.47 25.63 31.40
C SER A 13 27.38 25.90 32.60
N GLU A 14 28.62 25.40 32.58
CA GLU A 14 29.62 25.64 33.63
C GLU A 14 29.80 27.14 33.93
N ASN A 15 29.66 27.52 35.21
CA ASN A 15 29.78 28.90 35.69
C ASN A 15 28.78 29.91 35.11
N THR A 16 27.65 29.44 34.56
CA THR A 16 26.54 30.28 34.08
C THR A 16 25.27 30.02 34.90
N GLN A 17 24.24 30.87 34.76
CA GLN A 17 22.92 30.59 35.35
C GLN A 17 22.25 29.36 34.68
N SER A 18 22.65 29.02 33.46
CA SER A 18 22.16 27.86 32.71
C SER A 18 22.58 26.50 33.31
N ILE A 19 23.42 26.47 34.37
CA ILE A 19 23.76 25.23 35.11
C ILE A 19 22.52 24.50 35.65
N ILE A 20 21.43 25.25 35.89
CA ILE A 20 20.13 24.68 36.31
C ILE A 20 19.55 23.72 35.26
N LEU A 21 19.80 23.96 33.96
CA LEU A 21 19.35 23.10 32.87
C LEU A 21 20.10 21.77 32.89
N TYR A 22 21.42 21.82 33.06
CA TYR A 22 22.23 20.61 33.17
C TYR A 22 21.88 19.82 34.45
N SER A 23 21.65 20.51 35.56
CA SER A 23 21.25 19.87 36.82
C SER A 23 19.88 19.19 36.72
N GLN A 24 18.92 19.83 36.04
CA GLN A 24 17.63 19.18 35.75
C GLN A 24 17.82 17.95 34.88
N TRP A 25 18.57 18.09 33.77
CA TRP A 25 18.84 16.96 32.87
C TRP A 25 19.49 15.78 33.59
N GLN A 26 20.44 16.02 34.50
CA GLN A 26 21.05 14.95 35.28
C GLN A 26 20.03 14.18 36.12
N PHE A 27 19.03 14.88 36.66
CA PHE A 27 17.96 14.24 37.41
C PHE A 27 17.03 13.44 36.49
N ASP A 28 16.63 14.04 35.37
CA ASP A 28 15.68 13.45 34.42
C ASP A 28 16.30 12.26 33.69
N LYS A 29 17.60 12.28 33.40
CA LYS A 29 18.38 11.17 32.85
C LYS A 29 18.41 9.93 33.76
N GLU A 30 18.32 10.10 35.07
CA GLU A 30 18.26 8.96 36.01
C GLU A 30 16.82 8.45 36.20
N LEU A 31 15.82 9.32 36.05
CA LEU A 31 14.41 8.98 36.31
C LEU A 31 13.62 8.50 35.09
N ILE A 32 13.81 9.11 33.93
CA ILE A 32 13.02 8.82 32.73
C ILE A 32 13.32 7.43 32.18
N PRO A 33 14.58 6.97 32.04
CA PRO A 33 14.87 5.66 31.44
C PRO A 33 14.21 4.48 32.15
N PRO A 34 14.25 4.38 33.50
CA PRO A 34 13.50 3.36 34.21
C PRO A 34 11.99 3.43 33.95
N ALA A 35 11.42 4.63 33.85
CA ALA A 35 10.00 4.83 33.57
C ALA A 35 9.62 4.36 32.15
N LEU A 36 10.45 4.66 31.14
CA LEU A 36 10.22 4.23 29.75
C LEU A 36 10.17 2.70 29.61
N ASN A 37 10.83 1.93 30.49
CA ASN A 37 10.70 0.47 30.47
C ASN A 37 9.26 -0.02 30.73
N ALA A 38 8.42 0.80 31.37
CA ALA A 38 7.00 0.47 31.61
C ALA A 38 6.17 0.46 30.31
N ILE A 39 6.63 1.10 29.22
CA ILE A 39 5.95 1.11 27.92
C ILE A 39 5.70 -0.32 27.42
N ALA A 40 6.65 -1.24 27.65
CA ALA A 40 6.55 -2.63 27.26
C ALA A 40 5.35 -3.38 27.89
N ASN A 41 4.74 -2.86 28.94
CA ASN A 41 3.58 -3.51 29.58
C ASN A 41 2.32 -3.49 28.70
N ILE A 42 2.10 -2.40 27.96
CA ILE A 42 0.96 -2.23 27.05
C ILE A 42 1.38 -2.35 25.59
N PHE A 43 2.61 -1.96 25.23
CA PHE A 43 3.12 -1.99 23.86
C PHE A 43 4.19 -3.07 23.61
N PRO A 44 4.01 -4.34 24.05
CA PRO A 44 5.09 -5.32 24.00
C PRO A 44 5.45 -5.80 22.59
N HIS A 45 4.55 -5.60 21.62
CA HIS A 45 4.71 -6.02 20.22
C HIS A 45 5.24 -4.89 19.31
N TYR A 46 5.39 -3.67 19.85
CA TYR A 46 5.99 -2.53 19.15
C TYR A 46 7.52 -2.53 19.28
N SER A 47 8.18 -1.64 18.54
CA SER A 47 9.60 -1.35 18.74
C SER A 47 9.88 -0.86 20.17
N LEU A 48 11.15 -0.93 20.58
CA LEU A 48 11.61 -0.47 21.88
C LEU A 48 11.58 1.06 21.94
N HIS A 49 10.82 1.61 22.88
CA HIS A 49 10.77 3.06 23.17
C HIS A 49 11.46 3.38 24.51
N ASN A 50 12.56 2.68 24.80
CA ASN A 50 13.37 2.91 26.00
C ASN A 50 14.58 3.82 25.69
N GLU A 51 15.48 4.00 26.65
CA GLU A 51 16.65 4.86 26.49
C GLU A 51 17.53 4.55 25.27
N THR A 52 17.54 3.30 24.77
CA THR A 52 18.30 2.99 23.54
C THR A 52 17.78 3.77 22.34
N HIS A 53 16.47 3.98 22.26
CA HIS A 53 15.80 4.81 21.25
C HIS A 53 16.20 6.27 21.35
N SER A 54 16.07 6.86 22.55
CA SER A 54 16.38 8.27 22.79
C SER A 54 17.85 8.57 22.47
N ASN A 55 18.76 7.66 22.81
CA ASN A 55 20.17 7.78 22.44
C ASN A 55 20.40 7.68 20.92
N ALA A 56 19.66 6.82 20.22
CA ALA A 56 19.74 6.71 18.77
C ALA A 56 19.28 8.01 18.08
N ILE A 57 18.17 8.61 18.55
CA ILE A 57 17.69 9.92 18.09
C ILE A 57 18.78 10.99 18.23
N LEU A 58 19.35 11.14 19.43
CA LEU A 58 20.41 12.13 19.69
C LEU A 58 21.66 11.89 18.84
N SER A 59 22.03 10.63 18.64
CA SER A 59 23.15 10.23 17.76
C SER A 59 22.87 10.59 16.31
N ASN A 60 21.65 10.35 15.82
CA ASN A 60 21.24 10.70 14.46
C ASN A 60 21.23 12.22 14.25
N ILE A 61 20.70 13.00 15.20
CA ILE A 61 20.72 14.46 15.15
C ILE A 61 22.17 14.97 15.12
N THR A 62 23.05 14.40 15.96
CA THR A 62 24.47 14.77 15.99
C THR A 62 25.16 14.46 14.65
N LYS A 63 24.89 13.30 14.03
CA LYS A 63 25.44 12.94 12.72
C LYS A 63 24.92 13.85 11.61
N LEU A 64 23.62 14.18 11.65
CA LEU A 64 22.93 15.00 10.65
C LEU A 64 23.44 16.44 10.64
N LEU A 65 23.63 17.04 11.81
CA LEU A 65 24.06 18.43 11.94
C LEU A 65 25.60 18.56 11.96
N GLY A 66 26.28 17.56 12.51
CA GLY A 66 27.72 17.57 12.77
C GLY A 66 28.09 18.35 14.03
N GLU A 67 29.21 17.96 14.65
CA GLU A 67 29.66 18.52 15.94
C GLU A 67 29.79 20.05 15.94
N LYS A 68 30.34 20.62 14.86
CA LYS A 68 30.51 22.08 14.73
C LYS A 68 29.18 22.85 14.81
N PHE A 69 28.11 22.28 14.26
CA PHE A 69 26.79 22.91 14.34
C PHE A 69 26.25 22.82 15.77
N ILE A 70 26.38 21.65 16.41
CA ILE A 70 25.97 21.45 17.81
C ILE A 70 26.73 22.40 18.74
N ASP A 71 28.00 22.69 18.45
CA ASP A 71 28.83 23.65 19.19
C ASP A 71 28.33 25.11 19.06
N GLU A 72 27.41 25.43 18.14
CA GLU A 72 26.80 26.75 18.01
C GLU A 72 25.42 26.86 18.74
N LEU A 73 24.85 25.74 19.18
CA LEU A 73 23.61 25.72 19.97
C LEU A 73 23.85 26.19 21.40
N ASN A 74 22.90 26.94 21.97
CA ASN A 74 23.01 27.42 23.35
C ASN A 74 22.53 26.36 24.37
N CYS A 75 22.67 26.64 25.68
CA CYS A 75 22.32 25.66 26.71
C CYS A 75 20.83 25.30 26.68
N THR A 76 19.96 26.27 26.41
CA THR A 76 18.51 26.05 26.33
C THR A 76 18.15 25.11 25.18
N ASP A 77 18.73 25.31 24.00
CA ASP A 77 18.52 24.41 22.84
C ASP A 77 19.04 22.99 23.10
N LEU A 78 20.25 22.88 23.68
CA LEU A 78 20.85 21.58 23.99
C LEU A 78 20.02 20.80 25.03
N TRP A 79 19.51 21.49 26.05
CA TRP A 79 18.60 20.90 27.04
C TRP A 79 17.30 20.44 26.39
N LEU A 80 16.67 21.27 25.54
CA LEU A 80 15.45 20.90 24.83
C LEU A 80 15.64 19.68 23.91
N LEU A 81 16.80 19.53 23.24
CA LEU A 81 17.11 18.33 22.44
C LEU A 81 17.18 17.08 23.31
N LEU A 82 17.88 17.14 24.46
CA LEU A 82 18.03 16.01 25.36
C LEU A 82 16.68 15.57 25.95
N GLU A 83 15.95 16.53 26.53
CA GLU A 83 14.66 16.26 27.14
C GLU A 83 13.65 15.76 26.11
N SER A 84 13.58 16.36 24.92
CA SER A 84 12.61 15.95 23.91
C SER A 84 12.86 14.54 23.39
N ALA A 85 14.13 14.15 23.19
CA ALA A 85 14.47 12.78 22.78
C ALA A 85 14.02 11.73 23.82
N TYR A 86 14.08 12.04 25.11
CA TYR A 86 13.68 11.14 26.20
C TYR A 86 12.19 11.23 26.54
N CYS A 87 11.53 12.36 26.29
CA CYS A 87 10.14 12.60 26.67
C CYS A 87 9.13 12.44 25.54
N HIS A 88 9.52 12.42 24.26
CA HIS A 88 8.53 12.49 23.16
C HIS A 88 7.50 11.36 23.17
N ASP A 89 7.91 10.16 23.57
CA ASP A 89 7.07 8.97 23.69
C ASP A 89 6.66 8.63 25.13
N ILE A 90 6.91 9.51 26.10
CA ILE A 90 6.57 9.25 27.52
C ILE A 90 5.06 9.01 27.71
N GLY A 91 4.22 9.57 26.85
CA GLY A 91 2.78 9.33 26.77
C GLY A 91 2.37 7.90 26.41
N MET A 92 3.32 7.03 26.04
CA MET A 92 3.10 5.58 25.91
C MET A 92 3.12 4.84 27.25
N ILE A 93 3.48 5.52 28.35
CA ILE A 93 3.33 4.96 29.70
C ILE A 93 1.86 5.10 30.11
N ILE A 94 1.15 3.97 30.17
CA ILE A 94 -0.27 3.93 30.52
C ILE A 94 -0.43 3.39 31.93
N SER A 95 -1.02 4.21 32.80
CA SER A 95 -1.32 3.81 34.17
C SER A 95 -2.53 2.86 34.23
N TYR A 96 -2.68 2.16 35.36
CA TYR A 96 -3.86 1.32 35.60
C TYR A 96 -5.16 2.13 35.50
N ASP A 97 -5.20 3.32 36.11
CA ASP A 97 -6.40 4.15 36.12
C ASP A 97 -6.77 4.59 34.71
N GLN A 98 -5.80 4.97 33.87
CA GLN A 98 -6.04 5.31 32.46
C GLN A 98 -6.57 4.11 31.66
N ALA A 99 -5.98 2.93 31.83
CA ALA A 99 -6.45 1.72 31.16
C ALA A 99 -7.87 1.37 31.58
N LYS A 100 -8.19 1.50 32.86
CA LYS A 100 -9.53 1.26 33.42
C LYS A 100 -10.55 2.26 32.87
N GLU A 101 -10.23 3.56 32.92
CA GLU A 101 -11.07 4.62 32.37
C GLU A 101 -11.31 4.43 30.87
N ALA A 102 -10.28 4.04 30.11
CA ALA A 102 -10.41 3.74 28.69
C ALA A 102 -11.39 2.58 28.45
N ILE A 103 -11.26 1.46 29.16
CA ILE A 103 -12.14 0.29 29.00
C ILE A 103 -13.61 0.64 29.24
N ASP A 104 -13.89 1.52 30.21
CA ASP A 104 -15.25 1.95 30.55
C ASP A 104 -15.75 3.11 29.65
N SER A 105 -14.92 3.63 28.73
CA SER A 105 -15.24 4.79 27.89
C SER A 105 -15.99 4.42 26.61
N LYS A 106 -16.87 5.32 26.15
CA LYS A 106 -17.58 5.15 24.87
C LYS A 106 -16.63 5.21 23.69
N GLU A 107 -15.58 6.03 23.79
CA GLU A 107 -14.54 6.18 22.77
C GLU A 107 -13.82 4.87 22.49
N PHE A 108 -13.49 4.11 23.55
CA PHE A 108 -12.82 2.81 23.38
C PHE A 108 -13.76 1.75 22.82
N ILE A 109 -15.03 1.72 23.25
CA ILE A 109 -16.05 0.82 22.68
C ILE A 109 -16.24 1.10 21.18
N GLN A 110 -16.28 2.37 20.78
CA GLN A 110 -16.36 2.77 19.37
C GLN A 110 -15.11 2.35 18.60
N HIS A 111 -13.93 2.49 19.20
CA HIS A 111 -12.67 2.06 18.62
C HIS A 111 -12.63 0.54 18.36
N ILE A 112 -13.02 -0.28 19.33
CA ILE A 112 -13.15 -1.74 19.14
C ILE A 112 -14.18 -2.06 18.07
N SER A 113 -15.33 -1.38 18.08
CA SER A 113 -16.39 -1.57 17.07
C SER A 113 -15.89 -1.29 15.66
N LYS A 114 -15.03 -0.26 15.49
CA LYS A 114 -14.40 0.06 14.20
C LYS A 114 -13.48 -1.07 13.74
N ILE A 115 -12.65 -1.62 14.63
CA ILE A 115 -11.74 -2.74 14.32
C ILE A 115 -12.53 -4.02 14.02
N LEU A 116 -13.63 -4.28 14.74
CA LEU A 116 -14.54 -5.41 14.47
C LEU A 116 -15.15 -5.35 13.07
N ASN A 117 -15.47 -4.15 12.57
CA ASN A 117 -16.08 -3.96 11.25
C ASN A 117 -15.07 -3.85 10.11
N ASP A 118 -13.77 -3.86 10.41
CA ASP A 118 -12.69 -3.79 9.43
C ASP A 118 -11.92 -5.12 9.43
N GLU A 119 -12.31 -6.04 8.55
CA GLU A 119 -11.65 -7.35 8.42
C GLU A 119 -10.17 -7.24 7.99
N GLY A 120 -9.79 -6.13 7.35
CA GLY A 120 -8.41 -5.84 6.96
C GLY A 120 -7.55 -5.30 8.10
N HIS A 121 -8.13 -4.95 9.25
CA HIS A 121 -7.39 -4.41 10.38
C HIS A 121 -6.51 -5.49 11.02
N ALA A 122 -5.24 -5.18 11.32
CA ALA A 122 -4.30 -6.14 11.90
C ALA A 122 -4.76 -6.72 13.25
N LEU A 123 -5.60 -5.96 13.98
CA LEU A 123 -6.17 -6.37 15.27
C LEU A 123 -7.56 -7.01 15.18
N HIS A 124 -8.13 -7.18 14.00
CA HIS A 124 -9.48 -7.73 13.81
C HIS A 124 -9.68 -9.11 14.45
N ARG A 125 -8.68 -9.99 14.36
CA ARG A 125 -8.74 -11.32 15.00
C ARG A 125 -8.83 -11.27 16.52
N TYR A 126 -8.23 -10.24 17.14
CA TYR A 126 -8.27 -10.06 18.59
C TYR A 126 -9.60 -9.44 19.01
N SER A 127 -10.11 -8.47 18.25
CA SER A 127 -11.41 -7.85 18.54
C SER A 127 -12.56 -8.85 18.43
N LYS A 128 -12.51 -9.82 17.50
CA LYS A 128 -13.49 -10.93 17.36
C LYS A 128 -13.67 -11.77 18.64
N LYS A 129 -12.67 -11.79 19.53
CA LYS A 129 -12.75 -12.49 20.84
C LYS A 129 -13.57 -11.70 21.87
N LEU A 130 -14.02 -10.50 21.53
CA LEU A 130 -14.82 -9.63 22.38
C LEU A 130 -16.23 -9.46 21.83
N SER A 131 -17.20 -9.30 22.74
CA SER A 131 -18.56 -8.89 22.45
C SER A 131 -18.87 -7.57 23.19
N ILE A 132 -19.76 -6.77 22.62
CA ILE A 132 -20.21 -5.51 23.22
C ILE A 132 -21.68 -5.67 23.60
N GLU A 133 -21.96 -5.66 24.90
CA GLU A 133 -23.31 -5.78 25.44
C GLU A 133 -23.59 -4.64 26.40
N ARG A 134 -24.67 -3.89 26.18
CA ARG A 134 -25.11 -2.79 27.08
C ARG A 134 -23.97 -1.80 27.41
N GLU A 135 -23.22 -1.40 26.40
CA GLU A 135 -22.03 -0.53 26.53
C GLU A 135 -20.93 -1.10 27.45
N LYS A 136 -20.81 -2.43 27.53
CA LYS A 136 -19.71 -3.11 28.23
C LYS A 136 -19.02 -4.10 27.31
N ILE A 137 -17.71 -4.21 27.49
CA ILE A 137 -16.87 -5.16 26.78
C ILE A 137 -16.84 -6.48 27.56
N LEU A 138 -17.19 -7.56 26.88
CA LEU A 138 -17.18 -8.92 27.40
C LEU A 138 -16.30 -9.78 26.49
N PHE A 139 -15.80 -10.89 27.00
CA PHE A 139 -15.21 -11.92 26.13
C PHE A 139 -16.32 -12.76 25.54
N SER A 140 -16.23 -13.06 24.24
CA SER A 140 -17.21 -13.87 23.51
C SER A 140 -17.28 -15.30 24.06
N GLU A 141 -16.16 -15.82 24.55
CA GLU A 141 -16.06 -17.14 25.19
C GLU A 141 -15.77 -17.01 26.69
N ASN A 142 -16.30 -17.92 27.50
CA ASN A 142 -16.10 -17.93 28.96
C ASN A 142 -14.84 -18.69 29.42
N THR A 143 -14.11 -19.34 28.50
CA THR A 143 -12.85 -20.05 28.78
C THR A 143 -11.72 -19.07 29.06
N PHE A 144 -10.88 -19.32 30.07
CA PHE A 144 -9.70 -18.47 30.28
C PHE A 144 -8.54 -18.96 29.42
N GLU A 145 -8.02 -18.08 28.56
CA GLU A 145 -6.90 -18.34 27.67
C GLU A 145 -5.85 -17.23 27.83
N VAL A 146 -4.57 -17.58 27.76
CA VAL A 146 -3.47 -16.60 27.90
C VAL A 146 -3.56 -15.49 26.85
N GLU A 147 -4.02 -15.80 25.64
CA GLU A 147 -4.21 -14.84 24.54
C GLU A 147 -5.22 -13.73 24.86
N LYS A 148 -6.13 -13.93 25.82
CA LYS A 148 -7.05 -12.87 26.27
C LYS A 148 -6.32 -11.70 26.92
N ILE A 149 -5.17 -11.95 27.55
CA ILE A 149 -4.31 -10.90 28.11
C ILE A 149 -3.76 -10.03 26.98
N ASP A 150 -3.23 -10.66 25.94
CA ASP A 150 -2.68 -9.97 24.78
C ASP A 150 -3.76 -9.24 23.98
N THR A 151 -4.96 -9.81 23.86
CA THR A 151 -6.12 -9.18 23.22
C THR A 151 -6.39 -7.80 23.81
N ILE A 152 -6.51 -7.69 25.13
CA ILE A 152 -6.76 -6.41 25.79
C ILE A 152 -5.55 -5.48 25.67
N ARG A 153 -4.33 -5.99 25.86
CA ARG A 153 -3.10 -5.19 25.72
C ARG A 153 -2.98 -4.57 24.33
N PHE A 154 -3.20 -5.33 23.27
CA PHE A 154 -3.03 -4.87 21.90
C PHE A 154 -4.09 -3.84 21.50
N LEU A 155 -5.35 -4.04 21.92
CA LEU A 155 -6.41 -3.06 21.70
C LEU A 155 -6.17 -1.76 22.49
N LEU A 156 -5.67 -1.85 23.72
CA LEU A 156 -5.25 -0.67 24.48
C LEU A 156 -4.06 0.02 23.82
N ALA A 157 -3.07 -0.74 23.34
CA ALA A 157 -1.91 -0.20 22.64
C ALA A 157 -2.34 0.61 21.42
N ASP A 158 -3.18 0.04 20.55
CA ASP A 158 -3.68 0.73 19.35
C ASP A 158 -4.47 1.99 19.70
N PHE A 159 -5.36 1.91 20.69
CA PHE A 159 -6.13 3.05 21.16
C PHE A 159 -5.25 4.19 21.70
N PHE A 160 -4.32 3.87 22.59
CA PHE A 160 -3.44 4.87 23.21
C PHE A 160 -2.33 5.34 22.25
N ARG A 161 -1.94 4.55 21.24
CA ARG A 161 -1.00 4.97 20.19
C ARG A 161 -1.51 6.20 19.45
N THR A 162 -2.82 6.37 19.28
CA THR A 162 -3.37 7.59 18.64
C THR A 162 -3.31 8.84 19.53
N LYS A 163 -3.09 8.68 20.85
CA LYS A 163 -3.15 9.75 21.85
C LYS A 163 -1.82 10.06 22.52
N HIS A 164 -0.83 9.17 22.42
CA HIS A 164 0.45 9.26 23.13
C HIS A 164 1.15 10.63 22.99
N ALA A 165 1.16 11.25 21.80
CA ALA A 165 1.80 12.55 21.61
C ALA A 165 1.15 13.67 22.45
N THR A 166 -0.18 13.64 22.57
CA THR A 166 -0.92 14.56 23.46
C THR A 166 -0.66 14.22 24.92
N LEU A 167 -0.66 12.93 25.28
CA LEU A 167 -0.35 12.49 26.65
C LEU A 167 1.08 12.88 27.06
N SER A 168 2.05 12.78 26.15
CA SER A 168 3.44 13.20 26.41
C SER A 168 3.49 14.67 26.83
N ASN A 169 2.76 15.55 26.13
CA ASN A 169 2.65 16.96 26.51
C ASN A 169 2.09 17.12 27.95
N ASP A 170 1.02 16.41 28.29
CA ASP A 170 0.39 16.49 29.60
C ASP A 170 1.30 15.95 30.71
N TYR A 171 2.03 14.87 30.43
CA TYR A 171 2.95 14.22 31.36
C TYR A 171 4.18 15.07 31.64
N ILE A 172 4.70 15.78 30.63
CA ILE A 172 5.84 16.70 30.81
C ILE A 172 5.47 17.83 31.78
N LEU A 173 4.25 18.35 31.68
CA LEU A 173 3.72 19.40 32.55
C LEU A 173 3.42 18.90 33.96
N ASN A 174 2.90 17.68 34.10
CA ASN A 174 2.45 17.13 35.38
C ASN A 174 2.94 15.68 35.62
N PRO A 175 4.27 15.45 35.66
CA PRO A 175 4.84 14.09 35.60
C PRO A 175 4.49 13.23 36.81
N ASP A 176 4.40 13.85 38.00
CA ASP A 176 4.09 13.15 39.23
C ASP A 176 2.63 12.65 39.25
N SER A 177 1.66 13.53 38.99
CA SER A 177 0.26 13.11 38.99
C SER A 177 -0.09 12.18 37.83
N ALA A 178 0.59 12.31 36.69
CA ALA A 178 0.30 11.50 35.51
C ALA A 178 0.85 10.07 35.62
N ILE A 179 2.12 9.93 36.01
CA ILE A 179 2.84 8.64 35.97
C ILE A 179 3.75 8.41 37.18
N ALA A 180 3.54 9.14 38.28
CA ALA A 180 4.36 9.07 39.49
C ALA A 180 5.86 9.36 39.26
N LEU A 181 6.20 10.08 38.20
CA LEU A 181 7.58 10.46 37.90
C LEU A 181 7.95 11.71 38.70
N LYS A 182 8.78 11.54 39.73
CA LYS A 182 9.17 12.60 40.68
C LYS A 182 10.19 13.60 40.14
N SER A 183 10.09 13.96 38.87
CA SER A 183 10.90 15.00 38.22
C SER A 183 10.50 16.40 38.71
N PRO A 184 11.39 17.17 39.37
CA PRO A 184 11.06 18.50 39.86
C PRO A 184 10.84 19.47 38.70
N ARG A 185 9.79 20.29 38.77
CA ARG A 185 9.48 21.36 37.80
C ARG A 185 9.59 22.76 38.42
N THR A 186 10.50 22.90 39.38
CA THR A 186 10.53 24.05 40.32
C THR A 186 11.48 25.17 39.91
N ILE A 187 12.64 24.84 39.33
CA ILE A 187 13.72 25.81 39.08
C ILE A 187 13.61 26.40 37.66
N ILE A 188 13.33 25.55 36.67
CA ILE A 188 13.18 25.97 35.28
C ILE A 188 11.77 26.55 35.08
N PRO A 189 11.62 27.71 34.39
CA PRO A 189 10.32 28.31 34.12
C PRO A 189 9.34 27.34 33.46
N LEU A 190 8.11 27.29 33.97
CA LEU A 190 7.04 26.40 33.45
C LEU A 190 6.80 26.58 31.94
N ARG A 191 7.01 27.79 31.40
CA ARG A 191 6.89 28.04 29.95
C ARG A 191 7.83 27.17 29.10
N LEU A 192 9.05 26.88 29.60
CA LEU A 192 10.00 26.02 28.88
C LEU A 192 9.55 24.55 28.89
N TYR A 193 8.88 24.11 29.96
CA TYR A 193 8.23 22.79 29.98
C TYR A 193 7.00 22.74 29.06
N SER A 194 6.22 23.81 28.97
CA SER A 194 5.13 23.91 27.97
C SER A 194 5.66 23.85 26.54
N ILE A 195 6.77 24.53 26.26
CA ILE A 195 7.48 24.45 24.99
C ILE A 195 7.96 23.02 24.71
N LEU A 196 8.59 22.37 25.70
CA LEU A 196 9.04 20.99 25.60
C LEU A 196 7.86 20.04 25.28
N GLY A 197 6.72 20.20 25.95
CA GLY A 197 5.51 19.43 25.65
C GLY A 197 5.01 19.62 24.22
N ILE A 198 5.00 20.86 23.72
CA ILE A 198 4.64 21.17 22.34
C ILE A 198 5.62 20.51 21.36
N ILE A 199 6.93 20.60 21.61
CA ILE A 199 7.99 19.95 20.82
C ILE A 199 7.77 18.44 20.78
N CYS A 200 7.59 17.79 21.93
CA CYS A 200 7.35 16.36 22.02
C CYS A 200 6.09 15.94 21.25
N SER A 201 4.99 16.67 21.36
CA SER A 201 3.75 16.37 20.62
C SER A 201 3.85 16.58 19.10
N SER A 202 4.90 17.26 18.63
CA SER A 202 5.02 17.68 17.22
C SER A 202 5.40 16.54 16.27
N HIS A 203 5.91 15.42 16.79
CA HIS A 203 6.39 14.32 15.96
C HIS A 203 5.26 13.57 15.22
N THR A 204 4.00 13.72 15.68
CA THR A 204 2.81 13.18 15.01
C THR A 204 2.04 14.20 14.18
N LYS A 205 2.49 15.46 14.15
CA LYS A 205 1.78 16.55 13.46
C LYS A 205 2.17 16.65 11.99
N THR A 206 1.39 17.37 11.20
CA THR A 206 1.76 17.73 9.83
C THR A 206 2.91 18.74 9.81
N PHE A 207 3.57 18.88 8.66
CA PHE A 207 4.67 19.84 8.51
C PHE A 207 4.20 21.28 8.81
N GLU A 208 3.02 21.64 8.32
CA GLU A 208 2.42 22.96 8.45
C GLU A 208 2.03 23.30 9.90
N GLU A 209 1.54 22.31 10.66
CA GLU A 209 1.28 22.46 12.08
C GLU A 209 2.57 22.69 12.88
N VAL A 210 3.68 22.03 12.53
CA VAL A 210 4.98 22.26 13.20
C VAL A 210 5.55 23.64 12.87
N MET A 211 5.32 24.17 11.66
CA MET A 211 5.70 25.55 11.32
C MET A 211 5.00 26.60 12.20
N SER A 212 3.84 26.28 12.79
CA SER A 212 3.14 27.18 13.71
C SER A 212 3.81 27.29 15.09
N ILE A 213 4.69 26.36 15.45
CA ILE A 213 5.47 26.42 16.69
C ILE A 213 6.33 27.70 16.69
N PRO A 214 6.45 28.40 17.84
CA PRO A 214 7.28 29.59 17.96
C PRO A 214 8.69 29.36 17.39
N TYR A 215 9.10 30.28 16.52
CA TYR A 215 10.46 30.28 15.97
C TYR A 215 11.50 30.57 17.05
N TYR A 216 11.14 31.43 18.00
CA TYR A 216 12.00 31.93 19.05
C TYR A 216 11.18 32.14 20.32
N GLU A 217 11.80 31.83 21.45
CA GLU A 217 11.30 32.11 22.80
C GLU A 217 12.49 32.53 23.67
N ASP A 218 12.25 33.28 24.75
CA ASP A 218 13.35 33.60 25.67
C ASP A 218 13.89 32.30 26.31
N GLY A 219 15.17 32.20 26.60
CA GLY A 219 15.78 31.04 27.24
C GLY A 219 15.94 31.22 28.75
N ILE A 220 16.97 30.56 29.29
CA ILE A 220 17.56 30.92 30.58
C ILE A 220 18.66 31.96 30.33
N ASP A 221 18.88 32.87 31.29
CA ASP A 221 19.86 33.95 31.21
C ASP A 221 19.56 34.91 30.04
N THR A 222 20.54 35.16 29.17
CA THR A 222 20.40 35.98 27.95
C THR A 222 20.27 35.12 26.68
N GLU A 223 20.11 33.80 26.84
CA GLU A 223 19.94 32.85 25.75
C GLU A 223 18.50 32.82 25.25
N ASN A 224 18.31 32.17 24.10
CA ASN A 224 17.02 32.02 23.44
C ASN A 224 16.75 30.55 23.16
N ALA A 225 15.51 30.12 23.32
CA ALA A 225 15.08 28.81 22.83
C ALA A 225 14.67 28.92 21.36
N HIS A 226 14.90 27.84 20.60
CA HIS A 226 14.45 27.70 19.21
C HIS A 226 13.47 26.53 19.04
N PRO A 227 12.25 26.58 19.61
CA PRO A 227 11.35 25.41 19.69
C PRO A 227 11.05 24.74 18.36
N ARG A 228 10.80 25.53 17.31
CA ARG A 228 10.55 25.01 15.96
C ARG A 228 11.73 24.20 15.43
N PHE A 229 12.95 24.69 15.61
CA PHE A 229 14.16 23.97 15.21
C PHE A 229 14.25 22.62 15.93
N ILE A 230 14.08 22.61 17.26
CA ILE A 230 14.15 21.39 18.07
C ILE A 230 13.08 20.37 17.63
N ALA A 231 11.84 20.82 17.40
CA ALA A 231 10.74 19.98 16.92
C ALA A 231 11.09 19.26 15.61
N TYR A 232 11.68 19.97 14.65
CA TYR A 232 12.09 19.38 13.38
C TYR A 232 13.32 18.45 13.50
N MET A 233 14.24 18.74 14.41
CA MET A 233 15.36 17.85 14.70
C MET A 233 14.89 16.56 15.37
N LEU A 234 13.94 16.64 16.31
CA LEU A 234 13.29 15.47 16.91
C LEU A 234 12.64 14.58 15.85
N ARG A 235 11.85 15.17 14.94
CA ARG A 235 11.19 14.46 13.83
C ARG A 235 12.17 13.72 12.94
N ILE A 236 13.23 14.39 12.48
CA ILE A 236 14.25 13.72 11.64
C ILE A 236 14.99 12.66 12.45
N GLY A 237 15.37 12.96 13.69
CA GLY A 237 16.09 12.04 14.57
C GLY A 237 15.34 10.73 14.81
N ASP A 238 14.04 10.82 15.07
CA ASP A 238 13.10 9.71 15.24
C ASP A 238 12.93 8.90 13.93
N LEU A 239 12.64 9.59 12.81
CA LEU A 239 12.52 8.93 11.50
C LEU A 239 13.80 8.19 11.09
N LEU A 240 14.97 8.70 11.48
CA LEU A 240 16.28 8.11 11.19
C LEU A 240 16.71 7.03 12.19
N ASP A 241 15.89 6.68 13.19
CA ASP A 241 16.12 5.52 14.06
C ASP A 241 15.81 4.19 13.34
N ILE A 242 16.55 3.99 12.26
CA ILE A 242 16.47 2.88 11.33
C ILE A 242 17.55 1.89 11.67
N ASP A 243 17.30 0.99 12.62
CA ASP A 243 18.26 -0.06 12.97
C ASP A 243 17.56 -1.41 13.15
N ASN A 244 18.33 -2.49 12.96
CA ASN A 244 17.82 -3.87 12.90
C ASN A 244 17.37 -4.39 14.28
N TYR A 245 17.84 -3.77 15.38
CA TYR A 245 17.61 -4.21 16.76
C TYR A 245 16.60 -3.32 17.51
N ARG A 246 15.65 -2.74 16.78
CA ARG A 246 14.54 -1.94 17.34
C ARG A 246 13.47 -2.79 18.03
N PHE A 247 13.51 -4.12 17.92
CA PHE A 247 12.58 -5.04 18.58
C PHE A 247 13.33 -5.96 19.55
N SER A 248 12.71 -6.30 20.69
CA SER A 248 13.26 -7.26 21.65
C SER A 248 12.67 -8.64 21.42
N ASP A 249 13.45 -9.57 20.86
CA ASP A 249 13.01 -10.96 20.66
C ASP A 249 12.58 -11.64 21.97
N THR A 250 13.21 -11.28 23.09
CA THR A 250 12.83 -11.77 24.42
C THR A 250 11.43 -11.30 24.81
N LEU A 251 11.10 -10.03 24.58
CA LEU A 251 9.76 -9.49 24.85
C LEU A 251 8.72 -10.11 23.92
N LEU A 252 9.05 -10.23 22.63
CA LEU A 252 8.17 -10.85 21.63
C LEU A 252 7.86 -12.31 21.97
N LYS A 253 8.82 -13.04 22.57
CA LYS A 253 8.63 -14.44 22.98
C LYS A 253 7.63 -14.62 24.13
N THR A 254 7.28 -13.54 24.84
CA THR A 254 6.26 -13.55 25.91
C THR A 254 4.83 -13.45 25.38
N LEU A 255 4.66 -13.16 24.08
CA LEU A 255 3.37 -12.98 23.44
C LEU A 255 2.82 -14.30 22.91
N SER A 256 1.50 -14.43 22.91
CA SER A 256 0.78 -15.54 22.28
C SER A 256 1.00 -15.57 20.76
N SER A 257 0.67 -14.45 20.10
CA SER A 257 0.92 -14.22 18.68
C SER A 257 1.09 -12.72 18.44
N MET A 258 1.98 -12.34 17.51
CA MET A 258 2.16 -10.95 17.12
C MET A 258 1.12 -10.55 16.06
N PRO A 259 0.52 -9.35 16.15
CA PRO A 259 -0.23 -8.76 15.04
C PRO A 259 0.58 -8.71 13.74
N ASP A 260 -0.08 -8.89 12.60
CA ASP A 260 0.57 -9.08 11.30
C ASP A 260 1.27 -7.79 10.79
N ASP A 261 0.75 -6.62 11.17
CA ASP A 261 1.39 -5.33 10.92
C ASP A 261 2.73 -5.23 11.68
N SER A 262 2.76 -5.65 12.93
CA SER A 262 3.91 -5.55 13.82
C SER A 262 5.02 -6.51 13.40
N LEU A 263 4.64 -7.68 12.86
CA LEU A 263 5.57 -8.55 12.15
C LEU A 263 6.18 -7.85 10.93
N SER A 264 5.34 -7.22 10.10
CA SER A 264 5.80 -6.48 8.92
C SER A 264 6.71 -5.30 9.29
N HIS A 265 6.39 -4.58 10.37
CA HIS A 265 7.22 -3.52 10.94
C HIS A 265 8.56 -4.05 11.46
N LYS A 266 8.58 -5.20 12.13
CA LYS A 266 9.83 -5.86 12.55
C LYS A 266 10.70 -6.25 11.35
N GLU A 267 10.10 -6.90 10.35
CA GLU A 267 10.81 -7.31 9.13
C GLU A 267 11.34 -6.12 8.34
N LYS A 268 10.59 -5.01 8.31
CA LYS A 268 11.06 -3.72 7.75
C LYS A 268 12.37 -3.27 8.39
N HIS A 269 12.48 -3.29 9.71
CA HIS A 269 13.73 -2.94 10.41
C HIS A 269 14.85 -3.93 10.11
N LEU A 270 14.56 -5.23 10.07
CA LEU A 270 15.55 -6.27 9.75
C LEU A 270 16.03 -6.22 8.28
N SER A 271 15.23 -5.66 7.39
CA SER A 271 15.56 -5.56 5.96
C SER A 271 16.65 -4.53 5.64
N ILE A 272 16.96 -3.63 6.56
CA ILE A 272 17.97 -2.59 6.36
C ILE A 272 19.35 -3.24 6.25
N ASN A 273 20.02 -3.00 5.12
CA ASN A 273 21.34 -3.57 4.83
C ASN A 273 22.42 -2.49 4.63
N HIS A 274 22.04 -1.23 4.43
CA HIS A 274 22.95 -0.09 4.42
C HIS A 274 22.32 1.12 5.10
N LYS A 275 23.10 1.75 5.99
CA LYS A 275 22.75 2.99 6.68
C LYS A 275 23.97 3.91 6.75
N CYS A 276 23.93 5.02 6.01
CA CYS A 276 24.91 6.09 6.12
C CYS A 276 24.18 7.42 6.36
N ILE A 277 24.45 8.03 7.52
CA ILE A 277 23.93 9.35 7.89
C ILE A 277 25.12 10.19 8.33
N ASN A 278 25.31 11.33 7.67
CA ASN A 278 26.30 12.33 8.04
C ASN A 278 25.79 13.73 7.64
N ASN A 279 26.60 14.75 7.93
CA ASN A 279 26.24 16.15 7.70
C ASN A 279 26.33 16.62 6.23
N GLN A 280 26.66 15.72 5.31
CA GLN A 280 26.67 16.01 3.87
C GLN A 280 25.54 15.28 3.15
N PHE A 281 25.32 14.02 3.49
CA PHE A 281 24.32 13.20 2.81
C PHE A 281 23.72 12.08 3.68
N ILE A 282 22.59 11.56 3.19
CA ILE A 282 21.93 10.36 3.69
C ILE A 282 21.86 9.33 2.57
N GLU A 283 22.31 8.11 2.87
CA GLU A 283 22.16 6.93 2.01
C GLU A 283 21.57 5.78 2.82
N LEU A 284 20.44 5.25 2.36
CA LEU A 284 19.78 4.09 2.97
C LEU A 284 19.49 3.05 1.90
N SER A 285 19.73 1.78 2.22
CA SER A 285 19.18 0.69 1.43
C SER A 285 18.60 -0.42 2.30
N ALA A 286 17.59 -1.08 1.74
CA ALA A 286 16.91 -2.20 2.34
C ALA A 286 16.78 -3.33 1.31
N LYS A 287 16.90 -4.57 1.77
CA LYS A 287 16.66 -5.78 0.99
C LYS A 287 15.55 -6.59 1.64
N CYS A 288 14.39 -6.55 1.03
CA CYS A 288 13.17 -7.18 1.50
C CYS A 288 12.95 -8.52 0.81
N THR A 289 12.29 -9.45 1.50
CA THR A 289 11.92 -10.77 0.96
C THR A 289 10.43 -10.85 0.61
N ASN A 290 9.64 -9.88 1.07
CA ASN A 290 8.19 -9.82 0.90
C ASN A 290 7.76 -8.43 0.39
N ILE A 291 6.80 -8.43 -0.54
CA ILE A 291 6.14 -7.26 -1.13
C ILE A 291 5.61 -6.31 -0.05
N LYS A 292 4.92 -6.81 0.98
CA LYS A 292 4.37 -6.00 2.08
C LYS A 292 5.47 -5.25 2.84
N VAL A 293 6.57 -5.95 3.14
CA VAL A 293 7.74 -5.34 3.81
C VAL A 293 8.41 -4.31 2.92
N ALA A 294 8.61 -4.62 1.63
CA ALA A 294 9.17 -3.68 0.66
C ALA A 294 8.33 -2.40 0.56
N LYS A 295 7.00 -2.54 0.52
CA LYS A 295 6.07 -1.41 0.50
C LYS A 295 6.21 -0.52 1.73
N ILE A 296 6.09 -1.08 2.94
CA ILE A 296 6.17 -0.30 4.19
C ILE A 296 7.56 0.34 4.34
N THR A 297 8.62 -0.36 3.91
CA THR A 297 9.99 0.20 3.88
C THR A 297 10.09 1.38 2.92
N LYS A 298 9.47 1.27 1.74
CA LYS A 298 9.45 2.34 0.74
C LYS A 298 8.66 3.56 1.24
N GLU A 299 7.48 3.36 1.81
CA GLU A 299 6.68 4.44 2.41
C GLU A 299 7.47 5.18 3.51
N TRP A 300 8.24 4.44 4.32
CA TRP A 300 9.13 5.05 5.32
C TRP A 300 10.27 5.88 4.70
N PHE A 301 10.91 5.37 3.65
CA PHE A 301 11.93 6.12 2.90
C PHE A 301 11.34 7.37 2.24
N ASP A 302 10.12 7.30 1.73
CA ASP A 302 9.42 8.44 1.15
C ASP A 302 9.07 9.49 2.23
N TRP A 303 8.75 9.08 3.45
CA TRP A 303 8.61 10.00 4.60
C TRP A 303 9.92 10.71 4.93
N ILE A 304 11.04 9.99 4.97
CA ILE A 304 12.37 10.57 5.22
C ILE A 304 12.73 11.59 4.12
N GLN A 305 12.53 11.22 2.86
CA GLN A 305 12.73 12.11 1.72
C GLN A 305 11.85 13.35 1.84
N GLY A 306 10.55 13.17 2.10
CA GLY A 306 9.57 14.24 2.21
C GLY A 306 9.90 15.22 3.32
N GLU A 307 10.21 14.71 4.52
CA GLU A 307 10.56 15.51 5.69
C GLU A 307 11.81 16.35 5.43
N ILE A 308 12.90 15.74 4.96
CA ILE A 308 14.16 16.45 4.67
C ILE A 308 13.98 17.46 3.55
N THR A 309 13.23 17.11 2.50
CA THR A 309 12.99 18.03 1.36
C THR A 309 12.21 19.26 1.81
N LYS A 310 11.10 19.07 2.53
CA LYS A 310 10.29 20.18 3.03
C LYS A 310 11.07 21.07 3.99
N GLN A 311 11.80 20.47 4.94
CA GLN A 311 12.65 21.25 5.86
C GLN A 311 13.78 21.98 5.13
N THR A 312 14.38 21.37 4.10
CA THR A 312 15.44 22.03 3.30
C THR A 312 14.89 23.22 2.53
N LEU A 313 13.69 23.10 1.95
CA LEU A 313 13.03 24.19 1.21
C LEU A 313 12.72 25.39 2.10
N ASP A 314 12.31 25.16 3.35
CA ASP A 314 11.97 26.22 4.30
C ASP A 314 13.01 26.43 5.41
N TRP A 315 14.25 25.99 5.17
CA TRP A 315 15.29 25.90 6.19
C TRP A 315 15.58 27.24 6.88
N HIS A 316 15.51 28.33 6.12
CA HIS A 316 15.72 29.69 6.65
C HIS A 316 14.72 30.05 7.78
N ASN A 317 13.51 29.51 7.73
CA ASN A 317 12.46 29.72 8.73
C ASN A 317 12.48 28.65 9.83
N ILE A 318 13.46 27.74 9.82
CA ILE A 318 13.63 26.66 10.79
C ILE A 318 14.92 26.84 11.60
N ILE A 319 16.06 27.04 10.93
CA ILE A 319 17.37 27.17 11.57
C ILE A 319 17.45 28.42 12.46
N PRO A 320 18.11 28.37 13.63
CA PRO A 320 18.44 29.56 14.41
C PRO A 320 19.25 30.59 13.59
N LYS A 321 18.85 31.87 13.63
CA LYS A 321 19.43 32.92 12.74
C LYS A 321 20.93 33.13 12.90
N HIS A 322 21.48 32.85 14.08
CA HIS A 322 22.90 33.03 14.37
C HIS A 322 23.76 31.88 13.85
N ILE A 323 23.16 30.73 13.54
CA ILE A 323 23.87 29.52 13.10
C ILE A 323 23.92 29.47 11.58
N LYS A 324 25.10 29.10 11.06
CA LYS A 324 25.27 28.84 9.62
C LYS A 324 25.37 27.35 9.39
N GLY A 325 24.41 26.80 8.64
CA GLY A 325 24.43 25.39 8.28
C GLY A 325 23.32 25.03 7.31
N MET A 326 23.40 23.83 6.76
CA MET A 326 22.38 23.26 5.88
C MET A 326 22.10 21.84 6.32
N LEU A 327 20.88 21.37 6.04
CA LEU A 327 20.59 19.94 6.15
C LEU A 327 21.35 19.13 5.08
N PRO A 328 21.71 17.88 5.37
CA PRO A 328 22.35 17.01 4.40
C PRO A 328 21.40 16.67 3.24
N LYS A 329 21.97 16.34 2.09
CA LYS A 329 21.21 15.90 0.92
C LYS A 329 20.82 14.44 1.04
N VAL A 330 19.59 14.09 0.69
CA VAL A 330 19.26 12.68 0.47
C VAL A 330 19.90 12.25 -0.84
N LYS A 331 20.93 11.39 -0.76
CA LYS A 331 21.71 10.94 -1.93
C LYS A 331 21.12 9.70 -2.57
N SER A 332 20.73 8.70 -1.77
CA SER A 332 20.05 7.51 -2.28
C SER A 332 19.18 6.84 -1.23
N LEU A 333 17.97 6.46 -1.62
CA LEU A 333 17.05 5.64 -0.82
C LEU A 333 16.59 4.46 -1.69
N VAL A 334 17.12 3.27 -1.44
CA VAL A 334 16.93 2.10 -2.31
C VAL A 334 16.22 0.99 -1.54
N VAL A 335 15.10 0.50 -2.09
CA VAL A 335 14.43 -0.69 -1.57
C VAL A 335 14.52 -1.76 -2.64
N GLU A 336 15.20 -2.86 -2.31
CA GLU A 336 15.29 -4.06 -3.13
C GLU A 336 14.33 -5.12 -2.58
N LEU A 337 13.75 -5.92 -3.45
CA LEU A 337 12.86 -7.05 -3.18
C LEU A 337 13.45 -8.26 -3.89
N GLU A 338 13.74 -9.30 -3.14
CA GLU A 338 14.42 -10.49 -3.67
C GLU A 338 13.62 -11.16 -4.78
N GLY A 339 14.29 -11.36 -5.92
CA GLY A 339 13.71 -12.04 -7.08
C GLY A 339 12.82 -11.17 -7.97
N TYR A 340 12.76 -9.85 -7.75
CA TYR A 340 12.04 -8.91 -8.60
C TYR A 340 13.01 -7.95 -9.30
N ASP A 341 12.74 -7.66 -10.58
CA ASP A 341 13.50 -6.67 -11.35
C ASP A 341 12.87 -5.29 -11.10
N PHE A 342 13.57 -4.43 -10.37
CA PHE A 342 13.12 -3.05 -10.23
C PHE A 342 13.28 -2.32 -11.56
N ILE A 343 12.20 -1.74 -12.04
CA ILE A 343 12.28 -0.58 -12.92
C ILE A 343 12.62 0.60 -11.99
N ASN A 344 13.79 1.21 -12.19
CA ASN A 344 14.38 2.28 -11.38
C ASN A 344 13.39 3.17 -10.61
N ASN A 345 13.80 3.59 -9.40
CA ASN A 345 13.11 4.53 -8.49
C ASN A 345 12.47 5.77 -9.15
N GLU A 346 12.92 6.19 -10.33
CA GLU A 346 12.40 7.38 -11.03
C GLU A 346 11.23 7.09 -11.97
N ASN A 347 10.90 5.83 -12.26
CA ASN A 347 9.80 5.45 -13.15
C ASN A 347 9.15 4.14 -12.68
N LYS A 348 8.50 4.17 -11.51
CA LYS A 348 7.57 3.09 -11.12
C LYS A 348 6.38 3.12 -12.09
N PRO A 349 6.07 2.05 -12.84
CA PRO A 349 4.74 1.88 -13.39
C PRO A 349 3.78 1.61 -12.23
N SER A 350 3.29 2.67 -11.57
CA SER A 350 2.16 2.57 -10.66
C SER A 350 0.88 2.74 -11.46
N PHE A 351 -0.11 1.88 -11.20
CA PHE A 351 -1.43 2.03 -11.80
C PHE A 351 -2.14 3.20 -11.09
N THR A 352 -2.25 4.34 -11.75
CA THR A 352 -3.25 5.34 -11.35
C THR A 352 -4.52 5.02 -12.10
N ILE A 353 -5.48 4.37 -11.42
CA ILE A 353 -6.86 4.45 -11.91
C ILE A 353 -7.22 5.93 -11.84
N ASP A 354 -7.63 6.52 -12.96
CA ASP A 354 -8.41 7.75 -12.90
C ASP A 354 -9.73 7.35 -12.27
N THR A 355 -9.78 7.46 -10.94
CA THR A 355 -10.93 7.02 -10.13
C THR A 355 -12.19 7.70 -10.59
N THR A 356 -12.08 8.90 -11.17
CA THR A 356 -13.18 9.63 -11.78
C THR A 356 -13.68 8.90 -13.03
N GLN A 357 -12.81 8.48 -13.96
CA GLN A 357 -13.22 7.71 -15.14
C GLN A 357 -13.68 6.29 -14.81
N ALA A 358 -13.03 5.57 -13.89
CA ALA A 358 -13.48 4.24 -13.50
C ALA A 358 -14.81 4.31 -12.72
N LEU A 359 -15.00 5.32 -11.87
CA LEU A 359 -16.29 5.58 -11.21
C LEU A 359 -17.32 6.15 -12.19
N GLU A 360 -16.97 6.94 -13.19
CA GLU A 360 -17.86 7.40 -14.27
C GLU A 360 -18.24 6.25 -15.20
N LEU A 361 -17.37 5.26 -15.42
CA LEU A 361 -17.73 4.02 -16.12
C LEU A 361 -18.65 3.12 -15.28
N LEU A 362 -18.55 3.19 -13.95
CA LEU A 362 -19.42 2.47 -13.00
C LEU A 362 -20.75 3.19 -12.69
N GLN A 363 -20.76 4.53 -12.68
CA GLN A 363 -21.87 5.37 -12.24
C GLN A 363 -22.53 6.13 -13.41
N GLY A 364 -21.77 6.44 -14.46
CA GLY A 364 -22.17 7.22 -15.64
C GLY A 364 -22.41 6.34 -16.85
N GLY A 365 -23.52 5.60 -16.80
CA GLY A 365 -24.17 5.03 -17.99
C GLY A 365 -24.02 3.52 -18.17
N ASN A 366 -24.76 2.71 -17.42
CA ASN A 366 -25.27 1.39 -17.85
C ASN A 366 -24.31 0.32 -18.47
N PHE A 367 -22.98 0.48 -18.54
CA PHE A 367 -22.11 -0.41 -19.35
C PHE A 367 -21.61 -1.67 -18.64
N TYR A 368 -21.41 -1.68 -17.32
CA TYR A 368 -20.81 -2.81 -16.58
C TYR A 368 -21.72 -3.30 -15.44
N LYS A 369 -22.85 -3.95 -15.77
CA LYS A 369 -23.78 -4.54 -14.78
C LYS A 369 -23.45 -5.99 -14.45
N ASP A 370 -22.53 -6.60 -15.16
CA ASP A 370 -22.35 -8.05 -15.21
C ASP A 370 -20.86 -8.41 -15.08
N PRO A 371 -20.48 -9.27 -14.12
CA PRO A 371 -19.08 -9.73 -13.95
C PRO A 371 -18.44 -10.25 -15.24
N PHE A 372 -19.23 -10.81 -16.15
CA PHE A 372 -18.74 -11.26 -17.44
C PHE A 372 -18.13 -10.13 -18.29
N ASP A 373 -18.58 -8.88 -18.15
CA ASP A 373 -18.06 -7.76 -18.95
C ASP A 373 -16.54 -7.58 -18.75
N ALA A 374 -16.04 -7.73 -17.52
CA ALA A 374 -14.61 -7.65 -17.22
C ALA A 374 -13.84 -8.90 -17.70
N ILE A 375 -14.43 -10.10 -17.56
CA ILE A 375 -13.85 -11.34 -18.08
C ILE A 375 -13.76 -11.31 -19.61
N ARG A 376 -14.76 -10.73 -20.28
CA ARG A 376 -14.82 -10.56 -21.73
C ARG A 376 -13.66 -9.71 -22.23
N GLU A 377 -13.28 -8.64 -21.53
CA GLU A 377 -12.11 -7.82 -21.89
C GLU A 377 -10.81 -8.65 -21.84
N VAL A 378 -10.67 -9.54 -20.86
CA VAL A 378 -9.51 -10.42 -20.75
C VAL A 378 -9.46 -11.44 -21.88
N ILE A 379 -10.60 -12.05 -22.23
CA ILE A 379 -10.71 -12.96 -23.37
C ILE A 379 -10.43 -12.22 -24.69
N GLN A 380 -10.96 -11.00 -24.84
CA GLN A 380 -10.73 -10.17 -26.03
C GLN A 380 -9.24 -9.83 -26.19
N ASN A 381 -8.53 -9.49 -25.11
CA ASN A 381 -7.10 -9.22 -25.16
C ASN A 381 -6.29 -10.44 -25.61
N ALA A 382 -6.68 -11.64 -25.18
CA ALA A 382 -6.07 -12.90 -25.63
C ALA A 382 -6.30 -13.14 -27.14
N VAL A 383 -7.52 -12.91 -27.62
CA VAL A 383 -7.87 -13.01 -29.06
C VAL A 383 -7.07 -12.00 -29.88
N ASP A 384 -7.09 -10.73 -29.48
CA ASP A 384 -6.41 -9.64 -30.18
C ASP A 384 -4.90 -9.86 -30.25
N SER A 385 -4.27 -10.28 -29.14
CA SER A 385 -2.85 -10.64 -29.09
C SER A 385 -2.52 -11.81 -30.03
N THR A 386 -3.44 -12.77 -30.17
CA THR A 386 -3.28 -13.92 -31.06
C THR A 386 -3.41 -13.52 -32.53
N LEU A 387 -4.38 -12.67 -32.87
CA LEU A 387 -4.53 -12.13 -34.24
C LEU A 387 -3.29 -11.36 -34.69
N ILE A 388 -2.74 -10.51 -33.81
CA ILE A 388 -1.49 -9.77 -34.10
C ILE A 388 -0.34 -10.74 -34.34
N ARG A 389 -0.21 -11.81 -33.54
CA ARG A 389 0.84 -12.82 -33.74
C ARG A 389 0.71 -13.53 -35.08
N ILE A 390 -0.50 -13.99 -35.41
CA ILE A 390 -0.77 -14.68 -36.67
C ILE A 390 -0.43 -13.77 -37.85
N TRP A 391 -0.84 -12.50 -37.81
CA TRP A 391 -0.50 -11.54 -38.87
C TRP A 391 1.01 -11.32 -38.99
N HIS A 392 1.70 -11.14 -37.87
CA HIS A 392 3.14 -10.93 -37.85
C HIS A 392 3.92 -12.13 -38.43
N GLU A 393 3.50 -13.37 -38.12
CA GLU A 393 4.20 -14.58 -38.58
C GLU A 393 3.77 -15.03 -39.99
N LYS A 394 2.52 -14.76 -40.40
CA LYS A 394 1.86 -15.37 -41.59
C LYS A 394 1.09 -14.41 -42.48
N GLY A 395 1.11 -13.10 -42.23
CA GLY A 395 0.19 -12.13 -42.85
C GLY A 395 0.14 -12.16 -44.38
N VAL A 396 1.25 -12.42 -45.06
CA VAL A 396 1.30 -12.55 -46.53
C VAL A 396 0.51 -13.76 -47.06
N SER A 397 0.36 -14.81 -46.25
CA SER A 397 -0.37 -16.03 -46.60
C SER A 397 -1.85 -15.97 -46.24
N ILE A 398 -2.30 -14.93 -45.54
CA ILE A 398 -3.68 -14.78 -45.07
C ILE A 398 -4.39 -13.79 -45.97
N SER A 399 -5.11 -14.32 -46.96
CA SER A 399 -5.81 -13.50 -47.95
C SER A 399 -7.29 -13.27 -47.61
N ASN A 400 -7.88 -14.19 -46.85
CA ASN A 400 -9.30 -14.20 -46.53
C ASN A 400 -9.55 -14.84 -45.14
N MET A 401 -10.81 -14.83 -44.70
CA MET A 401 -11.23 -15.37 -43.41
C MET A 401 -11.03 -16.88 -43.29
N LYS A 402 -11.14 -17.64 -44.39
CA LYS A 402 -10.95 -19.10 -44.36
C LYS A 402 -9.49 -19.45 -44.08
N ASP A 403 -8.55 -18.71 -44.66
CA ASP A 403 -7.11 -18.87 -44.39
C ASP A 403 -6.81 -18.59 -42.91
N LEU A 404 -7.40 -17.52 -42.35
CA LEU A 404 -7.27 -17.18 -40.93
C LEU A 404 -7.82 -18.30 -40.03
N LEU A 405 -9.01 -18.82 -40.31
CA LEU A 405 -9.63 -19.90 -39.53
C LEU A 405 -8.84 -21.21 -39.59
N GLN A 406 -8.14 -21.47 -40.70
CA GLN A 406 -7.28 -22.65 -40.84
C GLN A 406 -6.00 -22.51 -40.02
N GLU A 407 -5.36 -21.34 -40.05
CA GLU A 407 -4.15 -21.05 -39.28
C GLU A 407 -4.43 -20.92 -37.77
N SER A 408 -5.59 -20.38 -37.38
CA SER A 408 -5.93 -20.14 -35.98
C SER A 408 -6.00 -21.42 -35.13
N ILE A 409 -6.20 -22.59 -35.76
CA ILE A 409 -6.15 -23.92 -35.11
C ILE A 409 -4.81 -24.17 -34.40
N HIS A 410 -3.72 -23.56 -34.87
CA HIS A 410 -2.39 -23.72 -34.26
C HIS A 410 -2.19 -22.84 -33.02
N TYR A 411 -3.09 -21.88 -32.77
CA TYR A 411 -2.99 -20.88 -31.70
C TYR A 411 -4.23 -20.92 -30.78
N PRO A 412 -4.62 -22.07 -30.20
CA PRO A 412 -5.78 -22.13 -29.33
C PRO A 412 -5.55 -21.31 -28.05
N ILE A 413 -6.63 -20.69 -27.57
CA ILE A 413 -6.71 -20.07 -26.25
C ILE A 413 -7.28 -21.11 -25.28
N ASN A 414 -6.61 -21.31 -24.15
CA ASN A 414 -7.08 -22.22 -23.11
C ASN A 414 -7.63 -21.42 -21.94
N ILE A 415 -8.88 -21.66 -21.57
CA ILE A 415 -9.53 -21.09 -20.41
C ILE A 415 -9.78 -22.22 -19.42
N ASN A 416 -9.38 -22.01 -18.16
CA ASN A 416 -9.65 -22.90 -17.06
C ASN A 416 -10.38 -22.12 -15.97
N ILE A 417 -11.54 -22.64 -15.57
CA ILE A 417 -12.43 -22.04 -14.57
C ILE A 417 -12.70 -23.11 -13.51
N GLN A 418 -12.18 -22.90 -12.29
CA GLN A 418 -12.31 -23.82 -11.16
C GLN A 418 -13.09 -23.16 -10.02
N ASP A 419 -14.23 -23.74 -9.65
CA ASP A 419 -14.97 -23.33 -8.46
C ASP A 419 -14.24 -23.82 -7.19
N ASN A 420 -14.09 -22.93 -6.20
CA ASN A 420 -13.54 -23.27 -4.89
C ASN A 420 -14.61 -23.69 -3.89
N HIS A 421 -15.90 -23.63 -4.26
CA HIS A 421 -17.06 -23.95 -3.42
C HIS A 421 -17.19 -23.08 -2.15
N ASP A 422 -16.48 -21.96 -2.10
CA ASP A 422 -16.49 -20.95 -1.04
C ASP A 422 -17.12 -19.62 -1.50
N GLY A 423 -17.80 -19.63 -2.66
CA GLY A 423 -18.29 -18.41 -3.31
C GLY A 423 -17.25 -17.69 -4.17
N THR A 424 -16.08 -18.30 -4.41
CA THR A 424 -15.04 -17.80 -5.30
C THR A 424 -14.65 -18.82 -6.36
N PHE A 425 -14.11 -18.36 -7.49
CA PHE A 425 -13.55 -19.25 -8.50
C PHE A 425 -12.21 -18.74 -9.03
N ILE A 426 -11.35 -19.66 -9.47
CA ILE A 426 -10.09 -19.34 -10.15
C ILE A 426 -10.39 -19.25 -11.64
N PHE A 427 -10.11 -18.10 -12.24
CA PHE A 427 -10.13 -17.91 -13.69
C PHE A 427 -8.69 -17.84 -14.20
N LYS A 428 -8.34 -18.75 -15.11
CA LYS A 428 -7.05 -18.79 -15.80
C LYS A 428 -7.27 -18.78 -17.31
N ILE A 429 -6.58 -17.91 -18.02
CA ILE A 429 -6.55 -17.88 -19.48
C ILE A 429 -5.11 -17.95 -19.97
N GLU A 430 -4.86 -18.75 -20.99
CA GLU A 430 -3.56 -18.92 -21.64
C GLU A 430 -3.73 -18.68 -23.14
N ASP A 431 -3.07 -17.65 -23.66
CA ASP A 431 -2.99 -17.38 -25.09
C ASP A 431 -1.61 -17.72 -25.65
N LYS A 432 -1.58 -18.05 -26.93
CA LYS A 432 -0.35 -18.15 -27.73
C LYS A 432 -0.15 -16.88 -28.56
N GLY A 433 -0.48 -15.71 -28.04
CA GLY A 433 -0.35 -14.44 -28.73
C GLY A 433 1.07 -13.87 -28.68
N THR A 434 1.16 -12.55 -28.89
CA THR A 434 2.44 -11.83 -28.98
C THR A 434 3.23 -11.72 -27.67
N GLY A 435 2.60 -11.95 -26.52
CA GLY A 435 3.19 -11.67 -25.21
C GLY A 435 3.38 -10.17 -24.93
N ILE A 436 3.95 -9.87 -23.76
CA ILE A 436 4.14 -8.51 -23.24
C ILE A 436 5.63 -8.32 -22.93
N SER A 437 6.26 -7.34 -23.57
CA SER A 437 7.65 -6.95 -23.32
C SER A 437 7.76 -5.93 -22.17
N LYS A 438 8.99 -5.67 -21.71
CA LYS A 438 9.22 -4.62 -20.69
C LYS A 438 8.77 -3.23 -21.18
N HIS A 439 8.92 -2.97 -22.48
CA HIS A 439 8.49 -1.73 -23.12
C HIS A 439 6.96 -1.58 -23.13
N ASP A 440 6.23 -2.70 -23.29
CA ASP A 440 4.77 -2.69 -23.30
C ASP A 440 4.18 -2.32 -21.92
N PHE A 441 4.84 -2.65 -20.80
CA PHE A 441 4.36 -2.29 -19.45
C PHE A 441 4.19 -0.80 -19.24
N LYS A 442 5.05 0.03 -19.85
CA LYS A 442 4.94 1.50 -19.76
C LYS A 442 3.58 2.02 -20.25
N TYR A 443 2.95 1.27 -21.16
CA TYR A 443 1.66 1.61 -21.76
C TYR A 443 0.48 0.91 -21.07
N LEU A 444 0.73 -0.22 -20.40
CA LEU A 444 -0.25 -0.85 -19.51
C LEU A 444 -0.47 -0.03 -18.23
N SER A 445 0.58 0.60 -17.70
CA SER A 445 0.52 1.32 -16.42
C SER A 445 -0.21 2.66 -16.47
N ASN A 446 -0.35 3.27 -17.67
CA ASN A 446 -0.99 4.56 -17.86
C ASN A 446 -2.28 4.43 -18.68
N THR A 447 -3.41 4.72 -18.06
CA THR A 447 -4.75 4.66 -18.68
C THR A 447 -4.80 5.42 -20.01
N GLY A 448 -5.32 4.78 -21.07
CA GLY A 448 -5.45 5.40 -22.40
C GLY A 448 -4.14 5.58 -23.18
N SER A 449 -3.00 5.10 -22.67
CA SER A 449 -1.69 5.25 -23.35
C SER A 449 -1.33 4.12 -24.30
N ALA A 450 -2.11 3.03 -24.38
CA ALA A 450 -1.92 1.95 -25.35
C ALA A 450 -1.86 2.48 -26.81
N SER A 451 -2.64 3.52 -27.10
CA SER A 451 -2.63 4.27 -28.37
C SER A 451 -1.35 5.09 -28.59
N LYS A 452 -0.35 5.03 -27.70
CA LYS A 452 0.97 5.67 -27.85
C LYS A 452 2.08 4.66 -28.14
N ASN A 453 1.76 3.36 -28.23
CA ASN A 453 2.69 2.33 -28.67
C ASN A 453 2.75 2.33 -30.21
N ASN A 454 3.68 3.09 -30.78
CA ASN A 454 3.82 3.26 -32.24
C ASN A 454 4.10 1.93 -32.95
N TYR A 455 4.94 1.07 -32.36
CA TYR A 455 5.31 -0.21 -32.95
C TYR A 455 4.12 -1.16 -33.11
N ARG A 456 3.29 -1.32 -32.06
CA ARG A 456 2.06 -2.11 -32.17
C ARG A 456 1.07 -1.53 -33.19
N ARG A 457 0.98 -0.19 -33.27
CA ARG A 457 0.10 0.47 -34.25
C ARG A 457 0.54 0.23 -35.68
N GLU A 458 1.83 0.31 -35.99
CA GLU A 458 2.35 0.02 -37.33
C GLU A 458 1.97 -1.40 -37.81
N ILE A 459 2.01 -2.38 -36.91
CA ILE A 459 1.56 -3.75 -37.21
C ILE A 459 0.04 -3.76 -37.48
N ILE A 460 -0.77 -3.15 -36.60
CA ILE A 460 -2.24 -3.13 -36.74
C ILE A 460 -2.68 -2.39 -37.99
N ASP A 461 -2.06 -1.25 -38.32
CA ASP A 461 -2.37 -0.44 -39.50
C ASP A 461 -2.05 -1.19 -40.81
N SER A 462 -1.12 -2.15 -40.75
CA SER A 462 -0.83 -3.05 -41.88
C SER A 462 -1.83 -4.20 -42.06
N MET A 463 -2.66 -4.47 -41.04
CA MET A 463 -3.65 -5.56 -41.08
C MET A 463 -4.89 -5.18 -41.91
N PRO A 464 -5.49 -6.13 -42.64
CA PRO A 464 -6.81 -5.94 -43.24
C PRO A 464 -7.85 -5.56 -42.19
N ILE A 465 -8.79 -4.67 -42.54
CA ILE A 465 -9.82 -4.14 -41.61
C ILE A 465 -10.61 -5.26 -40.92
N TRP A 466 -10.92 -6.33 -41.66
CA TRP A 466 -11.63 -7.49 -41.15
C TRP A 466 -10.83 -8.32 -40.12
N MET A 467 -9.49 -8.20 -40.09
CA MET A 467 -8.60 -8.91 -39.15
C MET A 467 -8.12 -8.02 -37.99
N GLN A 468 -8.21 -6.70 -38.12
CA GLN A 468 -7.75 -5.77 -37.09
C GLN A 468 -8.37 -6.09 -35.71
N PRO A 469 -7.60 -6.02 -34.61
CA PRO A 469 -8.11 -6.15 -33.24
C PRO A 469 -9.33 -5.27 -32.99
N SER A 470 -10.30 -5.77 -32.23
CA SER A 470 -11.52 -5.01 -31.89
C SER A 470 -11.34 -4.14 -30.64
N GLY A 471 -10.33 -4.43 -29.81
CA GLY A 471 -9.96 -3.64 -28.65
C GLY A 471 -9.32 -2.30 -29.03
N ILE A 472 -10.13 -1.25 -29.13
CA ILE A 472 -9.65 0.13 -29.04
C ILE A 472 -9.78 0.53 -27.57
N PHE A 473 -8.71 1.06 -26.97
CA PHE A 473 -8.59 1.58 -25.59
C PHE A 473 -8.20 0.56 -24.51
N GLY A 474 -6.95 0.69 -24.02
CA GLY A 474 -6.41 0.04 -22.81
C GLY A 474 -7.02 0.53 -21.50
N ILE A 475 -8.34 0.74 -21.47
CA ILE A 475 -9.16 1.09 -20.30
C ILE A 475 -9.89 -0.16 -19.80
N GLY A 476 -10.23 -1.11 -20.69
CA GLY A 476 -11.01 -2.31 -20.36
C GLY A 476 -10.33 -3.29 -19.39
N PHE A 477 -9.01 -3.47 -19.47
CA PHE A 477 -8.29 -4.40 -18.58
C PHE A 477 -8.42 -4.03 -17.10
N GLN A 478 -8.54 -2.74 -16.77
CA GLN A 478 -8.66 -2.28 -15.38
C GLN A 478 -9.97 -2.74 -14.71
N SER A 479 -11.01 -3.03 -15.50
CA SER A 479 -12.30 -3.51 -15.00
C SER A 479 -12.20 -4.86 -14.28
N VAL A 480 -11.13 -5.63 -14.51
CA VAL A 480 -10.88 -6.89 -13.80
C VAL A 480 -10.76 -6.71 -12.29
N PHE A 481 -10.28 -5.55 -11.82
CA PHE A 481 -10.18 -5.25 -10.38
C PHE A 481 -11.53 -5.01 -9.69
N LEU A 482 -12.65 -5.07 -10.44
CA LEU A 482 -13.99 -5.19 -9.85
C LEU A 482 -14.25 -6.59 -9.29
N LEU A 483 -13.50 -7.58 -9.76
CA LEU A 483 -13.72 -9.00 -9.48
C LEU A 483 -12.62 -9.62 -8.62
N THR A 484 -11.46 -8.97 -8.53
CA THR A 484 -10.29 -9.51 -7.84
C THR A 484 -9.42 -8.42 -7.25
N ASP A 485 -8.69 -8.74 -6.19
CA ASP A 485 -7.67 -7.85 -5.62
C ASP A 485 -6.29 -8.02 -6.24
N VAL A 486 -6.02 -9.17 -6.87
CA VAL A 486 -4.70 -9.50 -7.43
C VAL A 486 -4.84 -10.23 -8.76
N ILE A 487 -4.06 -9.79 -9.74
CA ILE A 487 -3.92 -10.46 -11.04
C ILE A 487 -2.47 -10.94 -11.18
N ASN A 488 -2.30 -12.22 -11.46
CA ASN A 488 -1.01 -12.82 -11.77
C ASN A 488 -0.90 -13.02 -13.28
N ILE A 489 0.20 -12.58 -13.88
CA ILE A 489 0.47 -12.68 -15.31
C ILE A 489 1.82 -13.36 -15.51
N GLU A 490 1.89 -14.37 -16.38
CA GLU A 490 3.16 -14.86 -16.91
C GLU A 490 3.18 -14.60 -18.41
N THR A 491 4.26 -14.05 -18.93
CA THR A 491 4.28 -13.65 -20.35
C THR A 491 5.66 -13.80 -20.95
N LYS A 492 5.69 -14.18 -22.24
CA LYS A 492 6.89 -14.19 -23.06
C LYS A 492 6.62 -13.45 -24.36
N SER A 493 7.37 -12.37 -24.59
CA SER A 493 7.24 -11.58 -25.82
C SER A 493 7.85 -12.30 -27.02
N ILE A 494 7.13 -12.32 -28.14
CA ILE A 494 7.68 -12.74 -29.44
C ILE A 494 8.70 -11.74 -29.99
N PHE A 495 8.58 -10.47 -29.62
CA PHE A 495 9.37 -9.39 -30.19
C PHE A 495 10.71 -9.20 -29.47
N SER A 496 10.72 -9.31 -28.14
CA SER A 496 11.93 -9.11 -27.33
C SER A 496 12.54 -10.41 -26.76
N ASP A 497 11.84 -11.55 -26.86
CA ASP A 497 12.17 -12.83 -26.21
C ASP A 497 12.24 -12.77 -24.66
N GLU A 498 11.91 -11.61 -24.07
CA GLU A 498 11.86 -11.40 -22.62
C GLU A 498 10.72 -12.21 -21.98
N LYS A 499 10.94 -12.67 -20.75
CA LYS A 499 10.00 -13.50 -19.98
C LYS A 499 9.82 -12.94 -18.57
N TYR A 500 8.58 -12.68 -18.20
CA TYR A 500 8.26 -12.08 -16.91
C TYR A 500 7.04 -12.71 -16.25
N GLY A 501 7.09 -12.77 -14.91
CA GLY A 501 5.94 -12.88 -14.04
C GLY A 501 5.58 -11.49 -13.54
N ILE A 502 4.29 -11.14 -13.52
CA ILE A 502 3.78 -9.86 -13.04
C ILE A 502 2.67 -10.09 -12.03
N GLU A 503 2.77 -9.40 -10.91
CA GLU A 503 1.69 -9.29 -9.92
C GLU A 503 1.15 -7.86 -9.96
N MET A 504 -0.15 -7.73 -10.24
CA MET A 504 -0.83 -6.43 -10.27
C MET A 504 -1.90 -6.39 -9.19
N TYR A 505 -1.90 -5.34 -8.38
CA TYR A 505 -2.81 -5.19 -7.27
C TYR A 505 -3.91 -4.17 -7.54
N ASN A 506 -5.09 -4.42 -7.00
CA ASN A 506 -6.23 -3.51 -7.05
C ASN A 506 -5.86 -2.17 -6.36
N PRO A 507 -6.13 -1.00 -6.98
CA PRO A 507 -5.90 0.31 -6.37
C PRO A 507 -6.67 0.58 -5.08
N LYS A 508 -7.74 -0.17 -4.81
CA LYS A 508 -8.46 -0.13 -3.53
C LYS A 508 -7.93 -1.10 -2.48
N SER A 509 -7.04 -2.03 -2.86
CA SER A 509 -6.43 -2.96 -1.90
C SER A 509 -5.36 -2.28 -1.05
N GLU A 510 -4.86 -2.99 -0.03
CA GLU A 510 -3.75 -2.53 0.80
C GLU A 510 -2.52 -2.12 -0.02
N PHE A 511 -2.36 -2.65 -1.25
CA PHE A 511 -1.24 -2.39 -2.14
C PHE A 511 -1.44 -1.20 -3.09
N LYS A 512 -2.59 -0.51 -3.11
CA LYS A 512 -2.82 0.76 -3.82
C LYS A 512 -2.37 0.81 -5.29
N GLY A 513 -2.57 -0.26 -6.07
CA GLY A 513 -2.34 -0.21 -7.53
C GLY A 513 -0.92 -0.51 -7.96
N GLU A 514 -0.13 -1.11 -7.09
CA GLU A 514 1.26 -1.44 -7.39
C GLU A 514 1.39 -2.62 -8.35
N ILE A 515 2.47 -2.61 -9.13
CA ILE A 515 2.84 -3.66 -10.08
C ILE A 515 4.24 -4.15 -9.72
N TYR A 516 4.38 -5.47 -9.61
CA TYR A 516 5.64 -6.14 -9.32
C TYR A 516 6.01 -7.03 -10.49
N ILE A 517 7.25 -6.91 -10.99
CA ILE A 517 7.74 -7.64 -12.16
C ILE A 517 8.92 -8.52 -11.76
N LYS A 518 8.86 -9.79 -12.12
CA LYS A 518 9.85 -10.81 -11.81
C LYS A 518 10.36 -11.49 -13.08
N PRO A 519 11.67 -11.57 -13.32
CA PRO A 519 12.19 -12.33 -14.46
C PRO A 519 11.91 -13.83 -14.28
N ILE A 520 11.51 -14.51 -15.35
CA ILE A 520 11.29 -15.96 -15.38
C ILE A 520 12.47 -16.65 -16.05
N ASN A 521 13.19 -17.46 -15.27
CA ASN A 521 14.36 -18.21 -15.76
C ASN A 521 13.99 -19.59 -16.34
N SER A 522 12.78 -20.08 -16.09
CA SER A 522 12.29 -21.34 -16.65
C SER A 522 11.87 -21.21 -18.11
N TYR A 523 11.64 -22.35 -18.75
CA TYR A 523 11.00 -22.37 -20.06
C TYR A 523 9.57 -21.84 -19.94
N LEU A 524 9.23 -20.85 -20.77
CA LEU A 524 7.89 -20.31 -20.92
C LEU A 524 7.59 -20.23 -22.43
N PRO A 525 6.46 -20.74 -22.92
CA PRO A 525 6.07 -20.58 -24.31
C PRO A 525 5.74 -19.11 -24.63
N ILE A 526 5.85 -18.72 -25.91
CA ILE A 526 5.47 -17.38 -26.38
C ILE A 526 3.95 -17.21 -26.23
N GLY A 527 3.54 -16.14 -25.57
CA GLY A 527 2.15 -15.86 -25.23
C GLY A 527 2.00 -15.21 -23.86
N THR A 528 0.77 -15.19 -23.36
CA THR A 528 0.44 -14.67 -22.02
C THR A 528 -0.49 -15.61 -21.29
N THR A 529 -0.21 -15.83 -20.01
CA THR A 529 -1.07 -16.51 -19.06
C THR A 529 -1.55 -15.48 -18.05
N ILE A 530 -2.85 -15.37 -17.82
CA ILE A 530 -3.44 -14.52 -16.79
C ILE A 530 -4.22 -15.41 -15.83
N GLN A 531 -4.00 -15.23 -14.54
CA GLN A 531 -4.69 -15.95 -13.47
C GLN A 531 -5.19 -14.98 -12.40
N MET A 532 -6.45 -15.12 -12.01
CA MET A 532 -7.10 -14.32 -10.97
C MET A 532 -8.06 -15.16 -10.13
N LYS A 533 -8.20 -14.81 -8.85
CA LYS A 533 -9.26 -15.33 -7.98
C LYS A 533 -10.44 -14.36 -8.04
N VAL A 534 -11.55 -14.78 -8.62
CA VAL A 534 -12.76 -13.97 -8.75
C VAL A 534 -13.64 -14.14 -7.53
N VAL A 535 -14.01 -13.03 -6.90
CA VAL A 535 -14.93 -12.96 -5.75
C VAL A 535 -16.33 -12.65 -6.26
N ASN A 536 -17.32 -13.44 -5.83
CA ASN A 536 -18.70 -13.18 -6.18
C ASN A 536 -19.22 -11.92 -5.45
N THR A 537 -19.54 -10.87 -6.19
CA THR A 537 -19.98 -9.57 -5.63
C THR A 537 -21.29 -9.62 -4.85
N ASN A 538 -22.12 -10.68 -5.02
CA ASN A 538 -23.32 -10.89 -4.20
C ASN A 538 -23.01 -11.44 -2.79
N TYR A 539 -21.79 -11.92 -2.55
CA TYR A 539 -21.34 -12.31 -1.22
C TYR A 539 -21.04 -11.08 -0.33
N ILE A 540 -20.75 -9.94 -0.95
CA ILE A 540 -20.49 -8.68 -0.24
C ILE A 540 -21.80 -8.10 0.35
N SER A 541 -22.96 -8.41 -0.25
CA SER A 541 -24.27 -7.97 0.24
C SER A 541 -24.82 -8.75 1.44
N SER A 542 -24.26 -9.91 1.78
CA SER A 542 -24.71 -10.70 2.94
C SER A 542 -23.87 -10.49 4.21
N GLN A 543 -22.69 -9.86 4.11
CA GLN A 543 -21.84 -9.54 5.26
C GLN A 543 -21.72 -8.04 5.58
N ASN A 544 -22.03 -7.15 4.64
CA ASN A 544 -22.23 -5.74 4.93
C ASN A 544 -23.73 -5.47 5.14
N GLN A 545 -24.14 -5.16 6.37
CA GLN A 545 -25.46 -4.59 6.65
C GLN A 545 -25.59 -3.20 6.00
N ILE A 546 -25.87 -3.18 4.70
CA ILE A 546 -26.71 -2.16 4.09
C ILE A 546 -27.95 -2.90 3.64
N VAL A 547 -29.01 -2.73 4.43
CA VAL A 547 -30.34 -3.27 4.18
C VAL A 547 -30.82 -2.83 2.79
N LEU A 548 -30.80 -3.75 1.84
CA LEU A 548 -31.76 -3.82 0.74
C LEU A 548 -32.19 -5.27 0.61
N ASP A 549 -33.25 -5.55 1.36
CA ASP A 549 -34.00 -6.79 1.40
C ASP A 549 -34.41 -7.19 -0.03
N ARG A 550 -33.80 -8.26 -0.59
CA ARG A 550 -34.34 -9.18 -1.58
C ARG A 550 -33.31 -10.25 -1.98
N PHE A 551 -33.72 -11.49 -1.82
CA PHE A 551 -33.19 -12.77 -2.34
C PHE A 551 -32.42 -13.65 -1.34
N SER A 552 -32.95 -14.87 -1.23
CA SER A 552 -32.61 -15.99 -0.36
C SER A 552 -31.38 -16.77 -0.85
N ASP A 553 -30.74 -17.49 0.08
CA ASP A 553 -29.47 -18.25 0.05
C ASP A 553 -29.21 -19.28 -1.08
N ASN A 554 -29.97 -19.28 -2.19
CA ASN A 554 -29.84 -20.24 -3.30
C ASN A 554 -29.17 -19.67 -4.59
N GLU A 555 -28.60 -18.46 -4.57
CA GLU A 555 -28.12 -17.79 -5.81
C GLU A 555 -26.61 -17.94 -6.13
N ASN A 556 -25.78 -18.50 -5.24
CA ASN A 556 -24.33 -18.59 -5.48
C ASN A 556 -23.96 -19.58 -6.61
N GLU A 557 -24.69 -20.69 -6.73
CA GLU A 557 -24.49 -21.70 -7.79
C GLU A 557 -24.88 -21.13 -9.18
N TYR A 558 -25.80 -20.16 -9.22
CA TYR A 558 -26.36 -19.61 -10.46
C TYR A 558 -25.43 -18.63 -11.19
N ILE A 559 -24.47 -17.98 -10.50
CA ILE A 559 -23.57 -17.00 -11.12
C ILE A 559 -22.39 -17.68 -11.81
N PHE A 560 -21.80 -18.70 -11.18
CA PHE A 560 -20.70 -19.46 -11.76
C PHE A 560 -21.11 -20.13 -13.09
N GLU A 561 -22.24 -20.85 -13.08
CA GLU A 561 -22.79 -21.47 -14.29
C GLU A 561 -23.14 -20.43 -15.37
N LYS A 562 -23.66 -19.26 -14.97
CA LYS A 562 -23.98 -18.17 -15.89
C LYS A 562 -22.72 -17.56 -16.52
N ILE A 563 -21.62 -17.44 -15.79
CA ILE A 563 -20.34 -16.97 -16.33
C ILE A 563 -19.80 -18.00 -17.33
N ILE A 564 -19.79 -19.29 -16.96
CA ILE A 564 -19.36 -20.37 -17.87
C ILE A 564 -20.18 -20.32 -19.16
N GLY A 565 -21.51 -20.25 -19.07
CA GLY A 565 -22.38 -20.20 -20.24
C GLY A 565 -22.12 -18.99 -21.15
N LYS A 566 -21.72 -17.84 -20.59
CA LYS A 566 -21.33 -16.65 -21.37
C LYS A 566 -19.95 -16.77 -22.00
N VAL A 567 -19.00 -17.41 -21.31
CA VAL A 567 -17.68 -17.72 -21.87
C VAL A 567 -17.81 -18.73 -23.01
N GLU A 568 -18.67 -19.74 -22.87
CA GLU A 568 -19.03 -20.68 -23.93
C GLU A 568 -19.68 -19.97 -25.12
N ASP A 569 -20.63 -19.06 -24.87
CA ASP A 569 -21.28 -18.25 -25.91
C ASP A 569 -20.28 -17.36 -26.66
N TYR A 570 -19.33 -16.74 -25.96
CA TYR A 570 -18.25 -16.00 -26.60
C TYR A 570 -17.35 -16.92 -27.43
N ALA A 571 -16.95 -18.07 -26.88
CA ALA A 571 -16.08 -19.04 -27.54
C ALA A 571 -16.68 -19.59 -28.84
N MET A 572 -17.99 -19.84 -28.86
CA MET A 572 -18.75 -20.30 -30.03
C MET A 572 -18.65 -19.34 -31.22
N HIS A 573 -18.43 -18.05 -30.98
CA HIS A 573 -18.37 -17.02 -32.02
C HIS A 573 -16.94 -16.54 -32.30
N SER A 574 -15.93 -17.06 -31.59
CA SER A 574 -14.52 -16.67 -31.72
C SER A 574 -13.89 -17.12 -33.04
N PHE A 575 -13.03 -16.29 -33.64
CA PHE A 575 -12.14 -16.70 -34.75
C PHE A 575 -10.97 -17.57 -34.28
N ILE A 576 -10.54 -17.37 -33.04
CA ILE A 576 -9.48 -18.15 -32.41
C ILE A 576 -10.14 -19.28 -31.62
N PRO A 577 -9.77 -20.55 -31.83
CA PRO A 577 -10.33 -21.67 -31.08
C PRO A 577 -10.11 -21.49 -29.59
N ILE A 578 -11.17 -21.67 -28.81
CA ILE A 578 -11.13 -21.57 -27.35
C ILE A 578 -11.48 -22.94 -26.75
N THR A 579 -10.62 -23.39 -25.83
CA THR A 579 -10.84 -24.60 -25.03
C THR A 579 -11.22 -24.16 -23.62
N ILE A 580 -12.32 -24.69 -23.07
CA ILE A 580 -12.77 -24.40 -21.70
C ILE A 580 -12.67 -25.68 -20.89
N ASN A 581 -11.91 -25.66 -19.78
CA ASN A 581 -11.71 -26.81 -18.90
C ASN A 581 -11.27 -28.09 -19.65
N GLY A 582 -10.44 -27.94 -20.68
CA GLY A 582 -9.96 -29.04 -21.52
C GLY A 582 -10.91 -29.48 -22.65
N THR A 583 -12.11 -28.90 -22.74
CA THR A 583 -13.09 -29.18 -23.79
C THR A 583 -13.04 -28.10 -24.87
N ALA A 584 -12.78 -28.49 -26.13
CA ALA A 584 -12.79 -27.56 -27.26
C ALA A 584 -14.23 -27.16 -27.62
N ILE A 585 -14.50 -25.86 -27.71
CA ILE A 585 -15.82 -25.36 -28.09
C ILE A 585 -15.93 -25.30 -29.61
N GLU A 586 -16.94 -25.97 -30.19
CA GLU A 586 -17.18 -25.92 -31.63
C GLU A 586 -17.71 -24.54 -32.03
N ARG A 587 -17.02 -23.92 -32.97
CA ARG A 587 -17.44 -22.66 -33.55
C ARG A 587 -18.76 -22.80 -34.30
N VAL A 588 -19.63 -21.80 -34.18
CA VAL A 588 -20.89 -21.74 -34.93
C VAL A 588 -20.61 -21.74 -36.44
N LYS A 589 -21.31 -22.62 -37.15
CA LYS A 589 -21.36 -22.60 -38.62
C LYS A 589 -22.30 -21.49 -39.08
N TYR A 590 -21.73 -20.54 -39.80
CA TYR A 590 -22.44 -19.43 -40.41
C TYR A 590 -22.80 -19.75 -41.86
N ASP A 591 -23.95 -19.24 -42.30
CA ASP A 591 -24.49 -19.49 -43.63
C ASP A 591 -23.90 -18.53 -44.68
N TYR A 592 -23.41 -17.37 -44.23
CA TYR A 592 -22.72 -16.39 -45.07
C TYR A 592 -21.57 -15.74 -44.31
N VAL A 593 -20.43 -15.56 -44.99
CA VAL A 593 -19.23 -14.88 -44.50
C VAL A 593 -18.80 -13.89 -45.57
N SER A 594 -18.65 -12.62 -45.21
CA SER A 594 -18.18 -11.57 -46.11
C SER A 594 -16.67 -11.39 -45.99
N ASP A 595 -15.95 -11.58 -47.09
CA ASP A 595 -14.48 -11.45 -47.12
C ASP A 595 -14.01 -9.98 -47.00
N ASP A 596 -14.82 -9.01 -47.43
CA ASP A 596 -14.44 -7.59 -47.45
C ASP A 596 -14.52 -6.92 -46.09
N ASN A 597 -15.51 -7.33 -45.28
CA ASN A 597 -15.81 -6.68 -44.00
C ASN A 597 -15.94 -7.65 -42.82
N GLY A 598 -15.74 -8.96 -42.97
CA GLY A 598 -15.71 -9.91 -41.85
C GLY A 598 -17.06 -10.12 -41.15
N ILE A 599 -18.18 -9.76 -41.79
CA ILE A 599 -19.53 -10.01 -41.28
C ILE A 599 -19.91 -11.47 -41.50
N GLU A 600 -20.40 -12.12 -40.45
CA GLU A 600 -20.92 -13.48 -40.50
C GLU A 600 -22.41 -13.51 -40.15
N ILE A 601 -23.20 -14.27 -40.92
CA ILE A 601 -24.66 -14.32 -40.79
C ILE A 601 -25.10 -15.76 -40.64
N LYS A 602 -25.97 -16.00 -39.64
CA LYS A 602 -26.68 -17.26 -39.45
C LYS A 602 -28.18 -17.05 -39.57
N PHE A 603 -28.85 -17.87 -40.38
CA PHE A 603 -30.29 -17.84 -40.59
C PHE A 603 -30.99 -18.70 -39.52
N GLU A 604 -31.93 -18.10 -38.77
CA GLU A 604 -32.85 -18.85 -37.90
C GLU A 604 -34.20 -19.10 -38.61
N LYS A 605 -34.87 -20.21 -38.28
CA LYS A 605 -36.07 -20.72 -38.97
C LYS A 605 -37.29 -19.75 -39.00
N ASP A 606 -37.27 -18.65 -38.25
CA ASP A 606 -38.39 -17.71 -38.07
C ASP A 606 -38.16 -16.29 -38.65
N LYS A 607 -37.36 -16.13 -39.73
CA LYS A 607 -37.02 -14.81 -40.33
C LYS A 607 -36.32 -13.82 -39.39
N LYS A 608 -35.76 -14.31 -38.28
CA LYS A 608 -34.83 -13.53 -37.44
C LYS A 608 -33.41 -13.77 -37.95
N PHE A 609 -32.67 -12.68 -38.15
CA PHE A 609 -31.27 -12.72 -38.53
C PHE A 609 -30.42 -12.50 -37.27
N LYS A 610 -29.45 -13.37 -37.03
CA LYS A 610 -28.37 -13.07 -36.08
C LYS A 610 -27.15 -12.67 -36.89
N PHE A 611 -26.76 -11.41 -36.73
CA PHE A 611 -25.51 -10.90 -37.26
C PHE A 611 -24.43 -11.12 -36.22
N SER A 612 -23.30 -11.66 -36.63
CA SER A 612 -22.12 -11.76 -35.80
C SER A 612 -20.98 -11.03 -36.47
N PHE A 613 -20.27 -10.23 -35.68
CA PHE A 613 -19.06 -9.54 -36.12
C PHE A 613 -18.03 -9.64 -35.00
N LYS A 614 -16.87 -10.23 -35.29
CA LYS A 614 -15.73 -10.35 -34.36
C LYS A 614 -16.18 -10.70 -32.93
N ASN A 615 -16.87 -11.83 -32.79
CA ASN A 615 -17.29 -12.43 -31.51
C ASN A 615 -18.46 -11.71 -30.80
N SER A 616 -19.08 -10.71 -31.44
CA SER A 616 -20.23 -9.95 -30.89
C SER A 616 -21.51 -10.26 -31.67
N ILE A 617 -22.58 -10.66 -30.98
CA ILE A 617 -23.92 -10.75 -31.58
C ILE A 617 -24.47 -9.33 -31.77
N ILE A 618 -24.60 -8.88 -33.01
CA ILE A 618 -25.30 -7.65 -33.35
C ILE A 618 -26.79 -7.99 -33.45
N ASN A 619 -27.55 -7.64 -32.41
CA ASN A 619 -29.01 -7.71 -32.43
C ASN A 619 -29.59 -6.59 -33.33
N ALA A 620 -29.43 -6.71 -34.64
CA ALA A 620 -30.15 -5.85 -35.58
C ALA A 620 -31.54 -6.45 -35.82
N ILE A 621 -32.59 -5.84 -35.25
CA ILE A 621 -33.98 -6.10 -35.65
C ILE A 621 -34.17 -5.50 -37.05
N VAL A 622 -33.75 -6.23 -38.09
CA VAL A 622 -34.10 -5.88 -39.47
C VAL A 622 -35.45 -6.53 -39.78
N ARG A 623 -36.54 -5.77 -39.66
CA ARG A 623 -37.83 -6.14 -40.25
C ARG A 623 -37.66 -6.13 -41.77
N SER A 624 -37.52 -7.30 -42.39
CA SER A 624 -37.50 -7.46 -43.84
C SER A 624 -38.78 -6.90 -44.46
N LYS A 625 -38.68 -5.84 -45.27
CA LYS A 625 -39.55 -5.66 -46.44
C LYS A 625 -38.75 -6.09 -47.66
N ILE A 626 -38.68 -7.40 -47.88
CA ILE A 626 -38.39 -7.94 -49.21
C ILE A 626 -39.75 -8.01 -49.91
N ALA A 627 -40.02 -7.00 -50.74
CA ALA A 627 -41.07 -7.08 -51.75
C ALA A 627 -40.41 -7.58 -53.04
N TYR A 628 -41.02 -8.60 -53.63
CA TYR A 628 -40.69 -9.12 -54.95
C TYR A 628 -40.61 -8.01 -56.00
N SER A 629 -39.51 -8.00 -56.77
CA SER A 629 -39.52 -7.78 -58.21
C SER A 629 -38.28 -8.44 -58.82
#